data_AF-A0A131YBM1-F1
#
_entry.id   AF-A0A131YBM1-F1
#
_cell.length_a   1.000
_cell.length_b   1.000
_cell.length_c   1.000
_cell.angle_alpha   90.00
_cell.angle_beta   90.00
_cell.angle_gamma   90.00
#
_symmetry.space_group_name_H-M   'P 1'
#
loop_
_entity.id
_entity.type
_entity.pdbx_description
1 polymer ?
#
loop_
_entity_poly.entity_id
_entity_poly.type
_entity_poly.pdbx_seq_one_letter_code
_entity_poly.pdbx_strand_id
1 'polypeptide(L)'
;MATRKAVILLMGLLLSFCDDSFGASGWTEVRNPDTYTNRALAEFAYGEKKRYRSGGLTFLVTQARHKYDRGTEYQLGFIAYQNGVLIEKCITKIFTPPIGSLQRRKIVTKFWCR
;
A
#
# COMPACT_ATOMS: atom_id res chain seq x y z
N MET A 1 -25.45 -23.52 33.97
CA MET A 1 -25.60 -23.42 32.49
C MET A 1 -25.25 -22.00 32.02
N ALA A 2 -24.04 -21.52 32.32
CA ALA A 2 -23.60 -20.14 31.98
C ALA A 2 -22.26 -20.12 31.21
N THR A 3 -21.49 -21.21 31.26
CA THR A 3 -20.19 -21.35 30.61
C THR A 3 -20.27 -21.60 29.10
N ARG A 4 -21.26 -22.36 28.62
CA ARG A 4 -21.42 -22.64 27.17
C ARG A 4 -21.73 -21.39 26.35
N LYS A 5 -22.48 -20.43 26.89
CA LYS A 5 -22.83 -19.18 26.20
C LYS A 5 -21.62 -18.24 26.08
N ALA A 6 -20.76 -18.20 27.10
CA ALA A 6 -19.55 -17.39 27.10
C ALA A 6 -18.53 -17.88 26.04
N VAL A 7 -18.39 -19.19 25.85
CA VAL A 7 -17.47 -19.77 24.85
C VAL A 7 -17.93 -19.48 23.41
N ILE A 8 -19.24 -19.50 23.14
CA ILE A 8 -19.79 -19.17 21.81
C ILE A 8 -19.59 -17.68 21.51
N LEU A 9 -19.80 -16.80 22.49
CA LEU A 9 -19.52 -15.37 22.36
C LEU A 9 -18.03 -15.09 22.14
N LEU A 10 -17.14 -15.81 22.83
CA LEU A 10 -15.69 -15.67 22.67
C LEU A 10 -15.22 -16.15 21.28
N MET A 11 -15.77 -17.26 20.78
CA MET A 11 -15.46 -17.76 19.43
C MET A 11 -16.03 -16.85 18.34
N GLY A 12 -17.23 -16.29 18.52
CA GLY A 12 -17.78 -15.28 17.61
C GLY A 12 -16.95 -14.00 17.56
N LEU A 13 -16.45 -13.54 18.73
CA LEU A 13 -15.52 -12.40 18.80
C LEU A 13 -14.20 -12.71 18.10
N LEU A 14 -13.61 -13.89 18.34
CA LEU A 14 -12.33 -14.27 17.72
C LEU A 14 -12.44 -14.41 16.20
N LEU A 15 -13.55 -14.92 15.68
CA LEU A 15 -13.80 -14.98 14.23
C LEU A 15 -14.02 -13.58 13.63
N SER A 16 -14.68 -12.66 14.33
CA SER A 16 -14.83 -11.26 13.88
C SER A 16 -13.49 -10.52 13.81
N PHE A 17 -12.55 -10.80 14.73
CA PHE A 17 -11.22 -10.20 14.71
C PHE A 17 -10.29 -10.75 13.62
N CYS A 18 -10.60 -11.92 13.06
CA CYS A 18 -9.80 -12.54 11.99
C CYS A 18 -10.23 -12.09 10.59
N ASP A 19 -11.48 -11.66 10.40
CA ASP A 19 -11.99 -11.23 9.08
C ASP A 19 -11.96 -9.71 8.85
N ASP A 20 -11.84 -8.89 9.90
CA ASP A 20 -11.77 -7.44 9.75
C ASP A 20 -10.35 -6.95 9.41
N SER A 21 -9.93 -7.26 8.18
CA SER A 21 -9.33 -6.24 7.33
C SER A 21 -10.29 -5.04 7.34
N PHE A 22 -10.08 -4.07 8.24
CA PHE A 22 -10.86 -2.83 8.35
C PHE A 22 -10.78 -2.02 7.06
N GLY A 23 -11.54 -2.44 6.05
CA GLY A 23 -11.56 -1.89 4.72
C GLY A 23 -12.71 -0.94 4.54
N ALA A 24 -12.51 0.31 4.94
CA ALA A 24 -13.36 1.38 4.43
C ALA A 24 -13.27 1.34 2.88
N SER A 25 -14.38 1.07 2.19
CA SER A 25 -14.49 1.05 0.70
C SER A 25 -13.65 -0.01 -0.04
N GLY A 26 -13.41 -1.18 0.57
CA GLY A 26 -12.74 -2.32 -0.11
C GLY A 26 -11.21 -2.20 -0.19
N TRP A 27 -10.61 -1.36 0.65
CA TRP A 27 -9.17 -1.29 0.82
C TRP A 27 -8.68 -2.27 1.88
N THR A 28 -7.57 -2.93 1.61
CA THR A 28 -6.84 -3.76 2.56
C THR A 28 -5.56 -3.03 2.98
N GLU A 29 -5.47 -2.70 4.26
CA GLU A 29 -4.28 -2.10 4.85
C GLU A 29 -3.16 -3.13 5.00
N VAL A 30 -1.93 -2.75 4.65
CA VAL A 30 -0.75 -3.63 4.73
C VAL A 30 -0.05 -3.38 6.07
N ARG A 31 -0.10 -4.36 6.98
CA ARG A 31 0.48 -4.24 8.34
C ARG A 31 1.97 -3.89 8.34
N ASN A 32 2.74 -4.49 7.42
CA ASN A 32 4.16 -4.22 7.24
C ASN A 32 4.37 -3.54 5.87
N PRO A 33 4.27 -2.21 5.78
CA PRO A 33 4.19 -1.52 4.51
C PRO A 33 5.52 -1.48 3.74
N ASP A 34 6.67 -1.56 4.42
CA ASP A 34 8.01 -1.49 3.81
C ASP A 34 8.48 -2.82 3.20
N THR A 35 7.69 -3.35 2.27
CA THR A 35 8.06 -4.54 1.49
C THR A 35 8.90 -4.15 0.27
N TYR A 36 9.64 -5.12 -0.28
CA TYR A 36 10.33 -4.94 -1.56
C TYR A 36 9.40 -4.43 -2.67
N THR A 37 8.21 -5.05 -2.79
CA THR A 37 7.21 -4.69 -3.81
C THR A 37 6.72 -3.25 -3.66
N ASN A 38 6.42 -2.82 -2.43
CA ASN A 38 5.95 -1.46 -2.18
C ASN A 38 7.05 -0.43 -2.41
N ARG A 39 8.31 -0.73 -2.02
CA ARG A 39 9.46 0.14 -2.33
C ARG A 39 9.68 0.30 -3.82
N ALA A 40 9.60 -0.80 -4.59
CA ALA A 40 9.70 -0.73 -6.05
C ALA A 40 8.56 0.08 -6.69
N LEU A 41 7.36 0.04 -6.13
CA LEU A 41 6.23 0.87 -6.56
C LEU A 41 6.44 2.36 -6.21
N ALA A 42 6.97 2.66 -5.02
CA ALA A 42 7.33 4.02 -4.63
C ALA A 42 8.43 4.60 -5.53
N GLU A 43 9.48 3.84 -5.79
CA GLU A 43 10.56 4.19 -6.72
C GLU A 43 10.03 4.45 -8.12
N PHE A 44 9.20 3.54 -8.65
CA PHE A 44 8.53 3.73 -9.95
C PHE A 44 7.75 5.04 -9.98
N ALA A 45 6.92 5.31 -8.97
CA ALA A 45 6.08 6.50 -8.96
C ALA A 45 6.91 7.79 -8.86
N TYR A 46 7.95 7.76 -8.03
CA TYR A 46 8.87 8.87 -7.87
C TYR A 46 9.61 9.16 -9.17
N GLY A 47 10.17 8.14 -9.82
CA GLY A 47 10.86 8.28 -11.11
C GLY A 47 9.95 8.71 -12.26
N GLU A 48 8.68 8.30 -12.27
CA GLU A 48 7.72 8.73 -13.30
C GLU A 48 7.40 10.23 -13.19
N LYS A 49 7.33 10.78 -11.96
CA LYS A 49 6.87 12.15 -11.72
C LYS A 49 7.98 13.17 -11.44
N LYS A 50 9.14 12.73 -10.98
CA LYS A 50 10.29 13.60 -10.67
C LYS A 50 11.43 13.30 -11.63
N ARG A 51 11.92 14.33 -12.33
CA ARG A 51 13.11 14.25 -13.21
C ARG A 51 14.42 14.30 -12.39
N TYR A 52 14.54 13.49 -11.35
CA TYR A 52 15.75 13.46 -10.52
C TYR A 52 16.84 12.61 -11.17
N ARG A 53 18.09 13.11 -11.20
CA ARG A 53 19.24 12.34 -11.70
C ARG A 53 19.62 11.30 -10.65
N SER A 54 19.66 10.04 -11.08
CA SER A 54 19.87 8.86 -10.26
C SER A 54 21.20 8.89 -9.51
N GLY A 55 21.16 8.50 -8.25
CA GLY A 55 22.33 8.18 -7.42
C GLY A 55 21.97 8.37 -5.95
N GLY A 56 22.14 7.35 -5.11
CA GLY A 56 21.90 7.48 -3.66
C GLY A 56 20.44 7.69 -3.22
N LEU A 57 19.47 7.60 -4.13
CA LEU A 57 18.06 7.64 -3.77
C LEU A 57 17.63 6.33 -3.12
N THR A 58 16.97 6.41 -1.97
CA THR A 58 16.33 5.27 -1.31
C THR A 58 14.94 5.64 -0.83
N PHE A 59 14.09 4.63 -0.65
CA PHE A 59 12.67 4.81 -0.32
C PHE A 59 12.30 3.96 0.88
N LEU A 60 11.59 4.56 1.82
CA LEU A 60 10.99 3.90 2.99
C LEU A 60 9.48 4.04 2.90
N VAL A 61 8.77 2.93 2.77
CA VAL A 61 7.29 2.96 2.71
C VAL A 61 6.74 2.88 4.12
N THR A 62 6.11 3.96 4.58
CA THR A 62 5.57 4.09 5.93
C THR A 62 4.11 3.67 6.03
N GLN A 63 3.38 3.71 4.92
CA GLN A 63 1.97 3.32 4.84
C GLN A 63 1.69 2.68 3.48
N ALA A 64 0.89 1.62 3.47
CA ALA A 64 0.51 0.97 2.23
C ALA A 64 -0.87 0.33 2.38
N ARG A 65 -1.70 0.50 1.36
CA ARG A 65 -2.98 -0.17 1.20
C ARG A 65 -3.23 -0.49 -0.25
N HIS A 66 -4.03 -1.51 -0.51
CA HIS A 66 -4.41 -1.90 -1.85
C HIS A 66 -5.88 -2.27 -1.93
N LYS A 67 -6.45 -2.23 -3.13
CA LYS A 67 -7.75 -2.82 -3.42
C LYS A 67 -7.72 -3.55 -4.75
N TYR A 68 -8.47 -4.64 -4.82
CA TYR A 68 -8.66 -5.43 -6.03
C TYR A 68 -10.03 -5.10 -6.63
N ASP A 69 -10.05 -4.63 -7.86
CA ASP A 69 -11.27 -4.39 -8.64
C ASP A 69 -11.01 -4.84 -10.08
N ARG A 70 -11.10 -3.96 -11.10
CA ARG A 70 -10.73 -4.25 -12.50
C ARG A 70 -9.21 -4.31 -12.74
N GLY A 71 -8.43 -4.53 -11.70
CA GLY A 71 -6.98 -4.37 -11.60
C GLY A 71 -6.61 -4.20 -10.13
N THR A 72 -5.39 -3.77 -9.84
CA THR A 72 -4.95 -3.49 -8.47
C THR A 72 -4.62 -2.02 -8.31
N GLU A 73 -5.36 -1.33 -7.45
CA GLU A 73 -4.96 0.01 -7.00
C GLU A 73 -4.11 -0.11 -5.73
N TYR A 74 -2.95 0.51 -5.76
CA TYR A 74 -2.08 0.68 -4.60
C TYR A 74 -2.12 2.15 -4.17
N GLN A 75 -2.18 2.38 -2.87
CA GLN A 75 -1.92 3.70 -2.28
C GLN A 75 -0.81 3.57 -1.26
N LEU A 76 0.25 4.34 -1.45
CA LEU A 76 1.45 4.30 -0.62
C LEU A 76 1.74 5.68 -0.06
N GLY A 77 2.09 5.72 1.23
CA GLY A 77 2.81 6.83 1.85
C GLY A 77 4.27 6.40 2.04
N PHE A 78 5.22 7.21 1.57
CA PHE A 78 6.64 6.86 1.62
C PHE A 78 7.52 8.10 1.80
N ILE A 79 8.75 7.87 2.25
CA ILE A 79 9.77 8.89 2.41
C ILE A 79 10.85 8.62 1.38
N ALA A 80 11.26 9.66 0.65
CA ALA A 80 12.41 9.62 -0.22
C ALA A 80 13.64 10.15 0.55
N TYR A 81 14.75 9.45 0.42
CA TYR A 81 16.04 9.82 0.99
C TYR A 81 17.06 9.98 -0.14
N GLN A 82 17.97 10.93 0.01
CA GLN A 82 19.12 11.16 -0.86
C GLN A 82 20.39 11.00 -0.03
N ASN A 83 21.20 9.98 -0.32
CA ASN A 83 22.41 9.67 0.45
C ASN A 83 22.14 9.54 1.97
N GLY A 84 21.00 8.94 2.32
CA GLY A 84 20.57 8.77 3.71
C GLY A 84 19.92 10.01 4.36
N VAL A 85 19.86 11.14 3.66
CA VAL A 85 19.19 12.36 4.14
C VAL A 85 17.75 12.40 3.64
N LEU A 86 16.79 12.64 4.53
CA LEU A 86 15.38 12.79 4.16
C LEU A 86 15.23 14.03 3.26
N ILE A 87 14.68 13.84 2.06
CA ILE A 87 14.42 14.94 1.12
C ILE A 87 12.95 15.34 1.07
N GLU A 88 12.03 14.38 1.03
CA GLU A 88 10.59 14.65 0.96
C GLU A 88 9.76 13.45 1.42
N LYS A 89 8.53 13.75 1.85
CA LYS A 89 7.51 12.75 2.17
C LYS A 89 6.44 12.77 1.10
N CYS A 90 6.14 11.61 0.53
CA CYS A 90 5.28 11.47 -0.63
C CYS A 90 4.08 10.56 -0.36
N ILE A 91 2.99 10.82 -1.08
CA ILE A 91 1.83 9.95 -1.19
C ILE A 91 1.58 9.70 -2.68
N THR A 92 1.39 8.44 -3.04
CA THR A 92 1.11 8.04 -4.42
C THR A 92 -0.07 7.09 -4.49
N LYS A 93 -0.77 7.12 -5.63
CA LYS A 93 -1.73 6.10 -6.03
C LYS A 93 -1.34 5.54 -7.39
N ILE A 94 -1.20 4.23 -7.45
CA ILE A 94 -0.74 3.50 -8.64
C ILE A 94 -1.81 2.49 -9.03
N PHE A 95 -2.20 2.50 -10.30
CA PHE A 95 -3.05 1.46 -10.88
C PHE A 95 -2.19 0.46 -11.63
N THR A 96 -2.33 -0.82 -11.28
CA THR A 96 -1.77 -1.94 -12.02
C THR A 96 -2.89 -2.66 -12.76
N PRO A 97 -2.90 -2.63 -14.10
CA PRO A 97 -3.93 -3.31 -14.87
C PRO A 97 -3.82 -4.84 -14.73
N PRO A 98 -4.91 -5.58 -14.94
CA PRO A 98 -4.94 -7.03 -14.78
C PRO A 98 -4.10 -7.72 -15.87
N ILE A 99 -3.55 -8.87 -15.53
CA ILE A 99 -2.77 -9.70 -16.47
C ILE A 99 -3.67 -10.07 -17.65
N GLY A 100 -3.18 -9.87 -18.88
CA GLY A 100 -3.93 -10.15 -20.12
C GLY A 100 -4.73 -8.98 -20.69
N SER A 101 -4.78 -7.83 -20.02
CA SER A 101 -5.40 -6.63 -20.58
C SER A 101 -4.53 -5.97 -21.68
N LEU A 102 -5.19 -5.26 -22.60
CA LEU A 102 -4.50 -4.48 -23.66
C LEU A 102 -3.60 -3.38 -23.06
N GLN A 103 -4.00 -2.81 -21.93
CA GLN A 103 -3.22 -1.85 -21.18
C GLN A 103 -2.29 -2.58 -20.21
N ARG A 104 -1.01 -2.72 -20.55
CA ARG A 104 -0.05 -3.51 -19.74
C ARG A 104 0.78 -2.69 -18.74
N ARG A 105 0.75 -1.36 -18.84
CA ARG A 105 1.63 -0.48 -18.06
C ARG A 105 0.96 -0.06 -16.76
N LYS A 106 1.73 -0.02 -15.67
CA LYS A 106 1.36 0.63 -14.42
C LYS A 106 1.19 2.13 -14.65
N ILE A 107 0.28 2.76 -13.91
CA ILE A 107 -0.04 4.18 -14.09
C ILE A 107 -0.07 4.86 -12.73
N VAL A 108 0.73 5.92 -12.57
CA VAL A 108 0.60 6.82 -11.42
C VAL A 108 -0.58 7.76 -11.64
N THR A 109 -1.65 7.54 -10.88
CA THR A 109 -2.91 8.31 -10.98
C THR A 109 -2.94 9.51 -10.04
N LYS A 110 -2.22 9.44 -8.91
CA LYS A 110 -2.02 10.57 -8.00
C LYS A 110 -0.59 10.53 -7.46
N PHE A 111 0.01 11.69 -7.31
CA PHE A 111 1.34 11.83 -6.73
C PHE A 111 1.46 13.21 -6.10
N TRP A 112 1.89 13.25 -4.85
CA TRP A 112 2.11 14.50 -4.12
C TRP A 112 3.22 14.29 -3.10
N CYS A 113 4.06 15.30 -2.92
CA CYS A 113 5.13 15.28 -1.92
C CYS A 113 5.22 16.63 -1.19
N ARG A 114 5.78 16.59 0.02
CA ARG A 114 6.04 17.74 0.88
C ARG A 114 7.41 17.62 1.55
#